data_AF-G3V2P6-F1
#
_entry.id   AF-G3V2P6-F1
#
_cell.length_a   1.000
_cell.length_b   1.000
_cell.length_c   1.000
_cell.angle_alpha   90.00
_cell.angle_beta   90.00
_cell.angle_gamma   90.00
#
_symmetry.space_group_name_H-M   'P 1'
#
loop_
_entity.id
_entity.type
_entity.pdbx_description
1 polymer ?
#
loop_
_entity_poly.entity_id
_entity_poly.type
_entity_poly.pdbx_seq_one_letter_code
_entity_poly.pdbx_strand_id
1 'polypeptide(L)'
;MRGQWFIDGTWQPLEEEESNLIEQEHLNCFRGQQMQENFDIEVSKSIDGKDAVHSFKLSRNHVDWHSVDEVYLYSDATTSKIARTVTQKLGF
;
A
#
# COMPACT_ATOMS: atom_id res chain seq x y z
N MET A 1 12.91 -10.73 -5.75
CA MET A 1 11.79 -10.38 -4.86
C MET A 1 12.08 -9.02 -4.26
N ARG A 2 11.24 -8.01 -4.52
CA ARG A 2 11.58 -6.59 -4.33
C ARG A 2 10.43 -5.76 -3.73
N GLY A 3 9.70 -6.33 -2.77
CA GLY A 3 8.62 -5.64 -2.05
C GLY A 3 7.89 -6.53 -1.04
N GLN A 4 8.61 -6.98 0.00
CA GLN A 4 7.97 -7.66 1.13
C GLN A 4 7.24 -6.62 2.00
N TRP A 5 5.98 -6.91 2.32
CA TRP A 5 5.15 -6.11 3.20
C TRP A 5 5.01 -6.76 4.56
N PHE A 6 4.84 -5.94 5.59
CA PHE A 6 4.81 -6.35 7.00
C PHE A 6 3.65 -5.70 7.73
N ILE A 7 3.06 -6.40 8.69
CA ILE A 7 2.13 -5.79 9.63
C ILE A 7 2.89 -4.80 10.53
N ASP A 8 2.47 -3.54 10.51
CA ASP A 8 3.03 -2.50 11.38
C ASP A 8 2.69 -2.81 12.84
N GLY A 9 3.70 -2.77 13.71
CA GLY A 9 3.60 -3.16 15.12
C GLY A 9 4.08 -4.58 15.46
N THR A 10 3.86 -5.58 14.59
CA THR A 10 4.37 -6.95 14.83
C THR A 10 5.57 -7.30 13.95
N TRP A 11 5.81 -6.56 12.86
CA TRP A 11 6.83 -6.85 11.85
C TRP A 11 6.71 -8.26 11.28
N GLN A 12 5.51 -8.84 11.30
CA GLN A 12 5.23 -10.13 10.69
C GLN A 12 5.10 -9.95 9.18
N PRO A 13 5.82 -10.72 8.35
CA PRO A 13 5.70 -10.63 6.90
C PRO A 13 4.31 -11.11 6.47
N LEU A 14 3.71 -10.42 5.50
CA LEU A 14 2.57 -10.93 4.75
C LEU A 14 2.98 -12.11 3.85
N GLU A 15 2.00 -12.87 3.40
CA GLU A 15 2.23 -13.92 2.41
C GLU A 15 2.89 -13.33 1.15
N GLU A 16 3.77 -14.11 0.52
CA GLU A 16 4.56 -13.62 -0.61
C GLU A 16 3.65 -13.25 -1.81
N GLU A 17 2.62 -14.05 -2.07
CA GLU A 17 1.66 -13.79 -3.14
C GLU A 17 0.92 -12.47 -2.93
N GLU A 18 0.39 -12.24 -1.72
CA GLU A 18 -0.28 -10.98 -1.36
C GLU A 18 0.70 -9.80 -1.42
N SER A 19 1.90 -9.95 -0.86
CA SER A 19 2.95 -8.92 -0.91
C SER A 19 3.30 -8.53 -2.34
N ASN A 20 3.40 -9.50 -3.25
CA ASN A 20 3.69 -9.24 -4.65
C ASN A 20 2.56 -8.47 -5.35
N LEU A 21 1.30 -8.80 -5.07
CA LEU A 21 0.15 -8.08 -5.61
C LEU A 21 0.09 -6.64 -5.09
N ILE A 22 0.27 -6.46 -3.78
CA ILE A 22 0.30 -5.14 -3.14
C ILE A 22 1.46 -4.30 -3.67
N GLU A 23 2.65 -4.90 -3.82
CA GLU A 23 3.82 -4.23 -4.37
C GLU A 23 3.61 -3.81 -5.83
N GLN A 24 3.05 -4.69 -6.67
CA GLN A 24 2.75 -4.37 -8.05
C GLN A 24 1.80 -3.19 -8.14
N GLU A 25 0.73 -3.19 -7.34
CA GLU A 25 -0.25 -2.11 -7.33
C GLU A 25 0.32 -0.80 -6.78
N HIS A 26 1.07 -0.88 -5.68
CA HIS A 26 1.78 0.26 -5.12
C HIS A 26 2.75 0.87 -6.15
N LEU A 27 3.49 0.06 -6.90
CA LEU A 27 4.30 0.57 -7.99
C LEU A 27 3.46 1.13 -9.13
N ASN A 28 2.33 0.54 -9.50
CA ASN A 28 1.47 1.09 -10.56
C ASN A 28 0.98 2.50 -10.22
N CYS A 29 0.61 2.75 -8.96
CA CYS A 29 0.11 4.04 -8.50
C CYS A 29 1.23 5.07 -8.24
N PHE A 30 2.37 4.63 -7.70
CA PHE A 30 3.38 5.53 -7.12
C PHE A 30 4.76 5.45 -7.81
N ARG A 31 4.98 4.55 -8.77
CA ARG A 31 6.26 4.48 -9.52
C ARG A 31 6.45 5.73 -10.37
N GLY A 32 7.56 6.43 -10.14
CA GLY A 32 7.88 7.66 -10.87
C GLY A 32 7.31 8.93 -10.24
N GLN A 33 6.57 8.83 -9.13
CA GLN A 33 6.21 10.00 -8.32
C GLN A 33 7.43 10.47 -7.51
N GLN A 34 8.33 11.18 -8.17
CA GLN A 34 9.26 12.09 -7.52
C GLN A 34 8.50 13.40 -7.28
N MET A 35 7.81 13.53 -6.13
CA MET A 35 7.18 14.78 -5.65
C MET A 35 6.58 15.68 -6.75
N GLN A 36 5.58 15.20 -7.49
CA GLN A 36 4.75 16.09 -8.33
C GLN A 36 3.28 15.88 -7.96
N GLU A 37 2.71 16.95 -7.41
CA GLU A 37 1.32 17.15 -6.97
C GLU A 37 0.28 17.05 -8.11
N ASN A 38 0.38 16.07 -8.99
CA ASN A 38 -0.61 15.86 -10.06
C ASN A 38 -1.59 14.75 -9.64
N PHE A 39 -2.50 15.13 -8.73
CA PHE A 39 -3.75 14.45 -8.42
C PHE A 39 -4.73 14.55 -9.60
N ASP A 40 -4.40 13.91 -10.73
CA ASP A 40 -5.35 13.62 -11.83
C ASP A 40 -5.53 12.10 -11.96
N ILE A 41 -5.64 11.41 -10.82
CA ILE A 41 -6.35 10.13 -10.77
C ILE A 41 -7.80 10.52 -10.51
N GLU A 42 -8.71 10.14 -11.40
CA GLU A 42 -10.15 10.33 -11.28
C GLU A 42 -10.68 9.67 -9.98
N VAL A 43 -10.47 10.34 -8.86
CA VAL A 43 -11.07 10.03 -7.56
C VAL A 43 -12.48 10.57 -7.61
N SER A 44 -13.42 9.69 -7.94
CA SER A 44 -14.84 9.91 -7.68
C SER A 44 -15.02 10.38 -6.24
N LYS A 45 -15.39 11.66 -6.10
CA LYS A 45 -15.65 12.39 -4.86
C LYS A 45 -16.47 11.58 -3.85
N SER A 46 -15.99 11.56 -2.61
CA SER A 46 -16.86 11.74 -1.44
C SER A 46 -16.25 12.79 -0.50
N ILE A 47 -17.13 13.65 -0.02
CA ILE A 47 -16.86 14.75 0.89
C ILE A 47 -17.24 14.22 2.26
N ASP A 48 -16.35 13.53 2.97
CA ASP A 48 -16.26 13.53 4.45
C ASP A 48 -15.02 12.74 4.93
N GLY A 49 -14.03 13.42 5.53
CA GLY A 49 -13.12 12.86 6.53
C GLY A 49 -12.30 11.60 6.22
N LYS A 50 -11.34 11.70 5.28
CA LYS A 50 -10.25 10.75 4.96
C LYS A 50 -10.65 9.48 4.19
N ASP A 51 -11.19 9.66 2.99
CA ASP A 51 -11.22 8.61 1.98
C ASP A 51 -9.80 8.14 1.61
N ALA A 52 -9.67 6.87 1.25
CA ALA A 52 -8.44 6.32 0.68
C ALA A 52 -8.11 7.02 -0.65
N VAL A 53 -6.83 7.32 -0.89
CA VAL A 53 -6.34 7.84 -2.16
C VAL A 53 -6.44 6.78 -3.25
N HIS A 54 -6.20 5.52 -2.87
CA HIS A 54 -6.36 4.36 -3.75
C HIS A 54 -6.80 3.16 -2.94
N SER A 55 -7.65 2.32 -3.52
CA SER A 55 -8.12 1.07 -2.92
C SER A 55 -7.93 -0.09 -3.89
N PHE A 56 -7.40 -1.21 -3.39
CA PHE A 56 -7.17 -2.42 -4.16
C PHE A 56 -7.82 -3.62 -3.48
N LYS A 57 -8.62 -4.37 -4.24
CA LYS A 57 -9.33 -5.53 -3.71
C LYS A 57 -8.56 -6.82 -4.00
N LEU A 58 -8.21 -7.53 -2.94
CA LEU A 58 -7.68 -8.89 -2.97
C LEU A 58 -8.83 -9.90 -2.84
N SER A 59 -8.51 -11.19 -2.96
CA SER A 59 -9.51 -12.28 -2.91
C SER A 59 -10.30 -12.33 -1.60
N ARG A 60 -9.66 -12.02 -0.47
CA ARG A 60 -10.26 -12.08 0.89
C ARG A 60 -10.08 -10.80 1.70
N ASN A 61 -9.43 -9.80 1.12
CA ASN A 61 -8.95 -8.61 1.80
C ASN A 61 -9.09 -7.40 0.87
N HIS A 62 -8.94 -6.19 1.40
CA HIS A 62 -8.69 -5.02 0.58
C HIS A 62 -7.60 -4.17 1.21
N VAL A 63 -6.94 -3.37 0.38
CA VAL A 63 -5.82 -2.53 0.77
C VAL A 63 -6.15 -1.11 0.38
N ASP A 64 -6.04 -0.21 1.33
CA ASP A 64 -6.23 1.22 1.10
C ASP A 64 -4.92 1.97 1.33
N TRP A 65 -4.55 2.79 0.35
CA TRP A 65 -3.47 3.76 0.48
C TRP A 65 -4.08 5.11 0.84
N HIS A 66 -3.72 5.64 2.00
CA HIS A 66 -3.97 7.04 2.34
C HIS A 66 -2.79 7.94 1.94
N SER A 67 -1.60 7.37 1.80
CA SER A 67 -0.43 7.96 1.14
C SER A 67 0.56 6.88 0.70
N VAL A 68 1.71 7.25 0.15
CA VAL A 68 2.78 6.31 -0.23
C VAL A 68 3.23 5.44 0.96
N ASP A 69 3.34 6.04 2.15
CA ASP A 69 3.84 5.37 3.36
C ASP A 69 2.73 4.97 4.34
N GLU A 70 1.49 5.38 4.08
CA GLU A 70 0.34 5.07 4.92
C GLU A 70 -0.62 4.15 4.18
N VAL A 71 -0.49 2.85 4.46
CA VAL A 71 -1.20 1.77 3.80
C VAL A 71 -1.85 0.86 4.84
N TYR A 72 -3.13 0.53 4.65
CA TYR A 72 -3.89 -0.34 5.55
C TYR A 72 -4.41 -1.56 4.79
N LEU A 73 -4.27 -2.73 5.40
CA LEU A 73 -4.85 -3.99 4.98
C LEU A 73 -6.09 -4.27 5.83
N TYR A 74 -7.23 -4.42 5.18
CA TYR A 74 -8.50 -4.76 5.79
C TYR A 74 -8.83 -6.23 5.47
N SER A 75 -9.06 -6.99 6.52
CA SER A 75 -9.61 -8.34 6.47
C SER A 75 -11.02 -8.36 7.06
N ASP A 76 -11.77 -9.44 6.87
CA ASP A 76 -13.09 -9.61 7.48
C ASP A 76 -13.09 -9.47 9.02
N ALA A 77 -11.94 -9.69 9.67
CA ALA A 77 -11.81 -9.69 11.13
C ALA A 77 -11.08 -8.46 11.71
N THR A 78 -10.13 -7.89 10.96
CA THR A 78 -9.18 -6.89 11.48
C THR A 78 -8.70 -5.94 10.39
N THR A 79 -8.54 -4.67 10.76
CA THR A 79 -7.76 -3.68 10.00
C THR A 79 -6.35 -3.59 10.59
N SER A 80 -5.34 -3.72 9.74
CA SER A 80 -3.94 -3.64 10.13
C SER A 80 -3.21 -2.62 9.25
N LYS A 81 -2.41 -1.74 9.85
CA LYS A 81 -1.48 -0.92 9.09
C LYS A 81 -0.34 -1.80 8.59
N ILE A 82 0.16 -1.54 7.38
CA ILE A 82 1.25 -2.31 6.78
C ILE A 82 2.38 -1.41 6.30
N ALA A 83 3.60 -1.90 6.41
CA ALA A 83 4.80 -1.19 6.02
C ALA A 83 5.57 -1.96 4.93
N ARG A 84 6.09 -1.22 3.96
CA ARG A 84 6.95 -1.73 2.89
C ARG A 84 8.40 -1.71 3.35
N THR A 85 9.13 -2.82 3.20
CA THR A 85 10.58 -2.77 3.41
C THR A 85 11.29 -2.14 2.21
N VAL A 86 11.95 -1.00 2.46
CA VAL A 86 12.89 -0.43 1.50
C VAL A 86 14.22 -1.15 1.66
N THR A 87 14.52 -2.10 0.77
CA THR A 87 15.88 -2.61 0.65
C THR A 87 16.73 -1.54 -0.05
N GLN A 88 17.24 -0.57 0.70
CA GLN A 88 18.44 0.12 0.23
C GLN A 88 19.53 -0.95 0.17
N LYS A 89 20.06 -1.17 -1.04
CA LYS A 89 21.29 -1.93 -1.21
C LYS A 89 22.38 -1.11 -0.50
N LEU A 90 22.63 -1.39 0.79
CA LEU A 90 23.83 -0.97 1.49
C LEU A 90 24.99 -1.66 0.79
N GLY A 91 25.53 -0.99 -0.23
CA GLY A 91 26.79 -1.37 -0.83
C GLY A 91 27.88 -1.17 0.21
N PHE A 92 28.52 -2.27 0.59
CA PHE A 92 29.91 -2.28 1.03
C PHE A 92 30.76 -2.81 -0.13
#